data_AF-A0A3T1C9S0-F1
#
_entry.id   AF-A0A3T1C9S0-F1
#
_cell.length_a   1.000
_cell.length_b   1.000
_cell.length_c   1.000
_cell.angle_alpha   90.00
_cell.angle_beta   90.00
_cell.angle_gamma   90.00
#
_symmetry.space_group_name_H-M   'P 1'
#
loop_
_entity.id
_entity.type
_entity.pdbx_description
1 polymer ?
#
loop_
_entity_poly.entity_id
_entity_poly.type
_entity_poly.pdbx_seq_one_letter_code
_entity_poly.pdbx_strand_id
1 'polypeptide(L)'
;MVAPFCYTSTCNCLLFNFWLEKTLIPKLKAEQVLIRGNATFHKLQTTHEPIKKAGCEILFLSPYSPDSNPIETFWANFKKIVAASLSKFSTLAQTIDYSFSSICQ
;
A
#
# COMPACT_ATOMS: atom_id res chain seq x y z
N MET A 1 5.40 8.16 1.63
CA MET A 1 4.66 7.03 1.00
C MET A 1 4.07 7.49 -0.33
N VAL A 2 4.05 6.66 -1.39
CA VAL A 2 3.68 7.13 -2.75
C VAL A 2 2.16 7.23 -2.97
N ALA A 3 1.40 6.17 -2.69
CA ALA A 3 -0.03 6.08 -3.01
C ALA A 3 -0.85 5.58 -1.80
N PRO A 4 -0.87 6.29 -0.65
CA PRO A 4 -1.68 5.90 0.49
C PRO A 4 -3.17 5.93 0.15
N PHE A 5 -3.92 4.96 0.69
CA PHE A 5 -5.37 4.87 0.49
C PHE A 5 -6.02 4.20 1.69
N CYS A 6 -6.96 4.91 2.32
CA CYS A 6 -7.78 4.38 3.42
C CYS A 6 -9.20 4.14 2.90
N TYR A 7 -9.80 3.03 3.30
CA TYR A 7 -11.12 2.60 2.85
C TYR A 7 -11.87 1.87 3.96
N THR A 8 -13.18 1.77 3.81
CA THR A 8 -14.06 0.99 4.69
C THR A 8 -14.37 -0.36 4.06
N SER A 9 -14.52 -1.42 4.88
CA SER A 9 -14.75 -2.82 4.46
C SER A 9 -13.46 -3.59 4.11
N THR A 10 -13.58 -4.69 3.38
CA THR A 10 -12.51 -5.64 3.05
C THR A 10 -11.86 -5.32 1.71
N CYS A 11 -10.53 -5.45 1.61
CA CYS A 11 -9.84 -5.37 0.32
C CYS A 11 -10.18 -6.57 -0.56
N ASN A 12 -10.66 -6.31 -1.77
CA ASN A 12 -10.89 -7.32 -2.79
C ASN A 12 -10.25 -6.89 -4.12
N CYS A 13 -10.37 -7.75 -5.14
CA CYS A 13 -9.80 -7.51 -6.47
C CYS A 13 -10.30 -6.19 -7.09
N LEU A 14 -11.60 -5.88 -6.93
CA LEU A 14 -12.20 -4.67 -7.49
C LEU A 14 -11.62 -3.42 -6.84
N LEU A 15 -11.59 -3.36 -5.51
CA LEU A 15 -11.06 -2.22 -4.79
C LEU A 15 -9.55 -2.05 -5.02
N PHE A 16 -8.80 -3.14 -5.06
CA PHE A 16 -7.37 -3.11 -5.33
C PHE A 16 -7.08 -2.54 -6.73
N ASN A 17 -7.80 -3.00 -7.76
CA ASN A 17 -7.62 -2.51 -9.12
C ASN A 17 -8.07 -1.05 -9.28
N PHE A 18 -9.13 -0.65 -8.59
CA PHE A 18 -9.50 0.77 -8.52
C PHE A 18 -8.35 1.61 -7.94
N TRP A 19 -7.78 1.21 -6.80
CA TRP A 19 -6.65 1.92 -6.21
C TRP A 19 -5.42 1.92 -7.14
N LEU A 20 -5.11 0.77 -7.75
CA LEU A 20 -3.98 0.61 -8.66
C LEU A 20 -4.07 1.59 -9.82
N GLU A 21 -5.21 1.63 -10.51
CA GLU A 21 -5.41 2.47 -11.69
C GLU A 21 -5.55 3.95 -11.34
N LYS A 22 -6.30 4.29 -10.30
CA LYS A 22 -6.65 5.68 -9.99
C LYS A 22 -5.63 6.39 -9.11
N THR A 23 -4.84 5.64 -8.34
CA THR A 23 -3.97 6.22 -7.32
C THR A 23 -2.50 5.88 -7.52
N LEU A 24 -2.17 4.61 -7.80
CA LEU A 24 -0.76 4.19 -7.91
C LEU A 24 -0.19 4.50 -9.29
N ILE A 25 -0.81 4.02 -10.37
CA ILE A 25 -0.30 4.14 -11.74
C ILE A 25 0.04 5.58 -12.15
N PRO A 26 -0.78 6.60 -11.86
CA PRO A 26 -0.46 7.98 -12.21
C PRO A 26 0.82 8.52 -11.55
N LYS A 27 1.32 7.84 -10.51
CA LYS A 27 2.52 8.23 -9.77
C LYS A 27 3.76 7.39 -10.14
N LEU A 28 3.58 6.33 -10.92
CA LEU A 28 4.68 5.48 -11.37
C LEU A 28 5.44 6.14 -12.53
N LYS A 29 6.73 5.82 -12.64
CA LYS A 29 7.56 6.15 -13.79
C LYS A 29 7.93 4.86 -14.50
N ALA A 30 8.08 4.93 -15.82
CA ALA A 30 8.60 3.81 -16.59
C ALA A 30 9.94 3.32 -16.02
N GLU A 31 10.25 2.04 -16.23
CA GLU A 31 11.46 1.34 -15.77
C GLU A 31 11.54 1.12 -14.25
N GLN A 32 10.49 1.47 -13.49
CA GLN A 32 10.40 1.11 -12.08
C GLN A 32 9.95 -0.34 -11.88
N VAL A 33 10.45 -0.96 -10.81
CA VAL A 33 10.03 -2.30 -10.37
C VAL A 33 9.03 -2.17 -9.23
N LEU A 34 7.83 -2.72 -9.40
CA LEU A 34 6.82 -2.80 -8.36
C LEU A 34 6.94 -4.12 -7.61
N ILE A 35 7.45 -4.04 -6.37
CA ILE A 35 7.54 -5.18 -5.45
C ILE A 35 6.17 -5.43 -4.81
N ARG A 36 5.70 -6.67 -4.81
CA ARG A 36 4.39 -7.04 -4.25
C ARG A 36 4.36 -8.42 -3.59
N GLY A 37 3.44 -8.59 -2.65
CA GLY A 37 3.14 -9.88 -2.03
C GLY A 37 2.30 -10.81 -2.93
N ASN A 38 2.00 -12.00 -2.40
CA ASN A 38 1.42 -13.12 -3.17
C ASN A 38 -0.11 -13.27 -3.15
N ALA A 39 -0.87 -12.24 -2.73
CA ALA A 39 -2.33 -12.33 -2.70
C ALA A 39 -2.90 -12.75 -4.06
N THR A 40 -3.96 -13.57 -4.07
CA THR A 40 -4.48 -14.19 -5.30
C THR A 40 -4.82 -13.16 -6.37
N PHE A 41 -5.45 -12.04 -5.99
CA PHE A 41 -5.81 -10.98 -6.93
C PHE A 41 -4.60 -10.17 -7.45
N HIS A 42 -3.44 -10.23 -6.79
CA HIS A 42 -2.22 -9.62 -7.32
C HIS A 42 -1.67 -10.32 -8.56
N LYS A 43 -2.01 -11.60 -8.75
CA LYS A 43 -1.53 -12.46 -9.84
C LYS A 43 -2.46 -12.44 -11.06
N LEU A 44 -3.60 -11.77 -10.96
CA LEU A 44 -4.57 -11.68 -12.05
C LEU A 44 -4.04 -10.79 -13.17
N GLN A 45 -4.37 -11.15 -14.41
CA GLN A 45 -3.99 -10.39 -15.59
C GLN A 45 -4.53 -8.96 -15.56
N THR A 46 -5.75 -8.77 -15.04
CA THR A 46 -6.38 -7.46 -14.84
C THR A 46 -5.54 -6.53 -13.96
N THR A 47 -4.76 -7.10 -13.04
CA THR A 47 -3.85 -6.36 -12.17
C THR A 47 -2.49 -6.12 -12.83
N HIS A 48 -2.01 -7.02 -13.68
CA HIS A 48 -0.68 -6.94 -14.31
C HIS A 48 -0.62 -5.99 -15.51
N GLU A 49 -1.64 -6.04 -16.37
CA GLU A 49 -1.63 -5.27 -17.62
C GLU A 49 -1.48 -3.76 -17.40
N PRO A 50 -2.19 -3.13 -16.45
CA PRO A 50 -2.06 -1.69 -16.25
C PRO A 50 -0.65 -1.26 -15.85
N ILE A 51 0.07 -2.09 -15.08
CA ILE A 51 1.44 -1.82 -14.62
C ILE A 51 2.44 -1.95 -15.77
N LYS A 52 2.29 -3.00 -16.58
CA LYS A 52 3.13 -3.18 -17.78
C LYS A 52 2.89 -2.05 -18.79
N LYS A 53 1.64 -1.61 -18.97
CA LYS A 53 1.29 -0.47 -19.82
C LYS A 53 1.91 0.85 -19.31
N ALA A 54 2.13 0.97 -18.00
CA ALA A 54 2.89 2.07 -17.40
C ALA A 54 4.43 1.93 -17.56
N GLY A 55 4.91 0.93 -18.29
CA GLY A 55 6.35 0.68 -18.50
C GLY A 55 7.06 0.15 -17.26
N CYS A 56 6.33 -0.40 -16.29
CA CYS A 56 6.89 -0.90 -15.03
C CYS A 56 7.01 -2.43 -15.05
N GLU A 57 7.98 -2.95 -14.31
CA GLU A 57 8.13 -4.38 -14.05
C GLU A 57 7.46 -4.80 -12.74
N ILE A 58 7.17 -6.09 -12.60
CA ILE A 58 6.54 -6.66 -11.41
C ILE A 58 7.49 -7.68 -10.80
N LEU A 59 7.82 -7.50 -9.52
CA LEU A 59 8.57 -8.48 -8.74
C LEU A 59 7.70 -9.02 -7.59
N PHE A 60 7.55 -10.34 -7.54
CA PHE A 60 6.88 -11.01 -6.44
C PHE A 60 7.89 -11.38 -5.36
N LEU A 61 7.55 -11.05 -4.11
CA LEU A 61 8.29 -11.56 -2.95
C LEU A 61 8.10 -13.07 -2.83
N SER A 62 9.06 -13.76 -2.22
CA SER A 62 8.87 -15.15 -1.82
C SER A 62 7.71 -15.27 -0.83
N PRO A 63 6.92 -16.36 -0.90
CA PRO A 63 5.85 -16.61 0.07
C PRO A 63 6.41 -16.58 1.51
N TYR A 64 5.65 -15.98 2.43
CA TYR A 64 5.98 -15.92 3.85
C TYR A 64 7.34 -15.28 4.18
N SER A 65 7.82 -14.36 3.33
CA SER A 65 9.06 -13.60 3.60
C SER A 65 8.77 -12.11 3.87
N PRO A 66 8.02 -11.78 4.95
CA PRO A 66 7.71 -10.39 5.28
C PRO A 66 8.96 -9.58 5.61
N ASP A 67 9.99 -10.21 6.20
CA ASP A 67 11.25 -9.56 6.57
C ASP A 67 12.02 -8.99 5.36
N SER A 68 11.76 -9.52 4.16
CA SER A 68 12.35 -9.04 2.91
C SER A 68 11.65 -7.80 2.34
N ASN A 69 10.61 -7.28 3.01
CA ASN A 69 9.82 -6.14 2.55
C ASN A 69 10.04 -4.91 3.45
N PRO A 70 10.74 -3.86 2.98
CA PRO A 70 11.01 -2.66 3.78
C PRO A 70 9.75 -1.96 4.33
N ILE A 71 8.58 -2.16 3.71
CA ILE A 71 7.33 -1.55 4.19
C ILE A 71 6.91 -2.09 5.57
N GLU A 72 7.35 -3.30 5.96
CA GLU A 72 7.01 -3.88 7.26
C GLU A 72 7.65 -3.10 8.41
N THR A 73 8.91 -2.66 8.22
CA THR A 73 9.59 -1.79 9.21
C THR A 73 8.87 -0.45 9.33
N PHE A 74 8.43 0.12 8.21
CA PHE A 74 7.60 1.34 8.23
C PHE A 74 6.32 1.11 9.05
N TRP A 75 5.57 0.03 8.80
CA TRP A 75 4.33 -0.26 9.53
C TRP A 75 4.55 -0.55 11.00
N ALA A 76 5.65 -1.21 11.37
CA ALA A 76 6.00 -1.43 12.78
C ALA A 76 6.20 -0.12 13.53
N ASN A 77 6.91 0.85 12.94
CA ASN A 77 7.10 2.17 13.51
C ASN A 77 5.82 3.00 13.50
N PHE A 78 5.07 2.96 12.39
CA PHE A 78 3.80 3.66 12.25
C PHE A 78 2.80 3.27 13.35
N LYS A 79 2.64 1.96 13.61
CA LYS A 79 1.75 1.46 14.66
C LYS A 79 2.11 1.97 16.05
N LYS A 80 3.41 2.12 16.36
CA LYS A 80 3.85 2.70 17.65
C LYS A 80 3.40 4.15 17.81
N ILE A 81 3.49 4.94 16.74
CA ILE A 81 3.07 6.35 16.72
C ILE A 81 1.55 6.47 16.88
N VAL A 82 0.79 5.63 16.16
CA VAL A 82 -0.67 5.55 16.31
C VAL A 82 -1.03 5.19 17.74
N ALA A 83 -0.42 4.15 18.31
CA ALA A 83 -0.69 3.70 19.69
C ALA A 83 -0.43 4.81 20.72
N ALA A 84 0.66 5.57 20.56
CA ALA A 84 0.97 6.71 21.43
C ALA A 84 -0.01 7.90 21.30
N SER A 85 -0.80 7.93 20.23
CA SER A 85 -1.74 9.03 19.93
C SER A 85 -3.21 8.65 20.10
N LEU A 86 -3.53 7.40 20.48
CA LEU A 86 -4.92 6.90 20.58
C LEU A 86 -5.79 7.73 21.54
N SER A 87 -5.22 8.26 22.63
CA SER A 87 -5.96 9.06 23.60
C SER A 87 -6.30 10.47 23.11
N LYS A 88 -5.73 10.92 21.98
CA LYS A 88 -5.88 12.28 21.47
C LYS A 88 -7.13 12.47 20.60
N PHE A 89 -7.73 11.39 20.11
CA PHE A 89 -8.85 11.44 19.16
C PHE A 89 -9.94 10.45 19.55
N SER A 90 -11.18 10.72 19.11
CA SER A 90 -12.33 9.88 19.43
C SER A 90 -12.41 8.60 18.58
N THR A 91 -11.70 8.55 17.46
CA THR A 91 -11.71 7.40 16.55
C THR A 91 -10.30 6.98 16.13
N LEU A 92 -10.15 5.69 15.81
CA LEU A 92 -8.92 5.15 15.25
C LEU A 92 -8.57 5.79 13.90
N ALA A 93 -9.57 6.05 13.05
CA ALA A 93 -9.37 6.68 11.74
C ALA A 93 -8.71 8.07 11.88
N GLN A 94 -9.24 8.93 12.75
CA GLN A 94 -8.64 10.25 13.02
C GLN A 94 -7.21 10.13 13.57
N THR A 95 -6.96 9.14 14.43
CA THR A 95 -5.62 8.89 14.96
C THR A 95 -4.65 8.47 13.87
N ILE A 96 -5.08 7.60 12.95
CA ILE A 96 -4.30 7.16 11.78
C ILE A 96 -4.01 8.36 10.87
N ASP A 97 -5.00 9.18 10.53
CA ASP A 97 -4.83 10.33 9.64
C ASP A 97 -3.85 11.36 10.22
N TYR A 98 -3.99 11.66 11.51
CA TYR A 98 -3.07 12.53 12.24
C TYR A 98 -1.65 11.96 12.24
N SER A 99 -1.50 10.68 12.63
CA SER A 99 -0.19 10.02 12.71
C SER A 99 0.47 9.97 11.33
N PHE A 100 -0.30 9.68 10.29
CA PHE A 100 0.19 9.60 8.91
C PHE A 100 0.72 10.95 8.42
N SER A 101 -0.03 12.02 8.69
CA SER A 101 0.35 13.39 8.33
C SER A 101 1.62 13.87 9.06
N SER A 102 1.90 13.34 10.26
CA SER A 102 3.12 13.68 11.01
C SER A 102 4.40 12.99 10.50
N ILE A 103 4.27 11.95 9.65
CA ILE A 103 5.40 11.14 9.18
C ILE A 103 5.65 11.33 7.68
N CYS A 104 4.57 11.50 6.91
CA CYS A 104 4.63 11.69 5.47
C CYS A 104 4.43 13.17 5.14
N GLN A 105 5.47 13.98 5.37
CA GLN A 105 5.65 15.28 4.71
C GLN A 105 6.53 15.10 3.46
#